data_AF-A0A2S3Y6Q3-F1
#
_entry.id   AF-A0A2S3Y6Q3-F1
#
_cell.length_a   1.000
_cell.length_b   1.000
_cell.length_c   1.000
_cell.angle_alpha   90.00
_cell.angle_beta   90.00
_cell.angle_gamma   90.00
#
_symmetry.space_group_name_H-M   'P 1'
#
loop_
_entity.id
_entity.type
_entity.pdbx_description
1 polymer ?
#
loop_
_entity_poly.entity_id
_entity_poly.type
_entity_poly.pdbx_seq_one_letter_code
_entity_poly.pdbx_strand_id
1 'polypeptide(L)'
;MSTSRTEDKAAPRPAGTSAWLPVASCTPASCARHTGAARPPLRAALRLLAGCGWVLLGVVCAAPVRLLPRGPRMWLLRSWARGIPRAFGVRVTVRAHPYARGTGGGELVVANHISWLDIPLVAAVLPGRMLAKTEVRDWPLLGRLAGFGATLFIDRDRLRALPGAVGTVATALRSGSRVVVFPEGSTWCGRGRGGSFRPAAFQAAIDAEVSVRPVRITYGTGGAGAAAFVGDDPLTASLWRVVRAAGLTAEVCVLPSIPARAYASVSAHGEPGRRELARAARAAVLGSDRTTTRRTAVTARTATTAPGVTTARGAAKAPAPTALPVPVQAPAAATATARPPTPQTAVASDRANRPSASVHH
;
A
#
# COMPACT_ATOMS: atom_id res chain seq x y z
N MET A 1 -42.77 -41.23 -18.25
CA MET A 1 -42.87 -39.99 -17.45
C MET A 1 -41.50 -39.33 -17.43
N SER A 2 -41.31 -38.30 -18.25
CA SER A 2 -40.04 -37.58 -18.42
C SER A 2 -40.26 -36.15 -17.93
N THR A 3 -39.54 -35.72 -16.89
CA THR A 3 -39.64 -34.36 -16.34
C THR A 3 -38.47 -33.52 -16.84
N SER A 4 -38.84 -32.45 -17.54
CA SER A 4 -37.98 -31.46 -18.18
C SER A 4 -37.24 -30.61 -17.15
N ARG A 5 -35.94 -30.44 -17.41
CA ARG A 5 -35.02 -29.56 -16.70
C ARG A 5 -35.24 -28.13 -17.21
N THR A 6 -35.72 -27.23 -16.35
CA THR A 6 -35.83 -25.80 -16.65
C THR A 6 -34.43 -25.19 -16.73
N GLU A 7 -34.06 -24.73 -17.92
CA GLU A 7 -32.85 -23.95 -18.16
C GLU A 7 -32.99 -22.55 -17.54
N ASP A 8 -32.11 -22.25 -16.59
CA ASP A 8 -32.01 -20.94 -15.94
C ASP A 8 -31.41 -19.94 -16.94
N LYS A 9 -32.28 -19.10 -17.51
CA LYS A 9 -31.96 -18.13 -18.56
C LYS A 9 -31.15 -16.98 -17.95
N ALA A 10 -29.83 -17.03 -18.11
CA ALA A 10 -28.91 -16.00 -17.65
C ALA A 10 -29.36 -14.59 -18.10
N ALA A 11 -29.41 -13.67 -17.14
CA ALA A 11 -29.83 -12.28 -17.36
C ALA A 11 -28.99 -11.59 -18.45
N PRO A 12 -29.59 -10.72 -19.29
CA PRO A 12 -28.89 -10.05 -20.39
C PRO A 12 -27.78 -9.14 -19.87
N ARG A 13 -26.60 -9.25 -20.50
CA ARG A 13 -25.42 -8.43 -20.18
C ARG A 13 -25.68 -6.97 -20.59
N PRO A 14 -25.33 -5.97 -19.76
CA PRO A 14 -25.42 -4.56 -20.16
C PRO A 14 -24.49 -4.28 -21.35
N ALA A 15 -24.99 -3.49 -22.30
CA ALA A 15 -24.24 -3.10 -23.50
C ALA A 15 -22.99 -2.29 -23.10
N GLY A 16 -21.80 -2.77 -23.48
CA GLY A 16 -20.52 -2.05 -23.28
C GLY A 16 -19.37 -2.85 -22.66
N THR A 17 -19.61 -4.05 -22.12
CA THR A 17 -18.51 -4.89 -21.59
C THR A 17 -17.76 -5.61 -22.71
N SER A 18 -16.55 -5.16 -23.03
CA SER A 18 -15.63 -5.95 -23.87
C SER A 18 -15.30 -7.27 -23.18
N ALA A 19 -15.17 -8.36 -23.94
CA ALA A 19 -14.76 -9.67 -23.43
C ALA A 19 -13.36 -9.69 -22.78
N TRP A 20 -12.67 -8.55 -22.80
CA TRP A 20 -11.26 -8.37 -22.44
C TRP A 20 -11.05 -7.63 -21.11
N LEU A 21 -12.12 -7.08 -20.52
CA LEU A 21 -12.08 -6.45 -19.20
C LEU A 21 -12.75 -7.38 -18.17
N PRO A 22 -12.00 -7.96 -17.21
CA PRO A 22 -12.60 -8.59 -16.05
C PRO A 22 -13.29 -7.46 -15.26
N VAL A 23 -14.60 -7.38 -15.42
CA VAL A 23 -15.46 -6.62 -14.52
C VAL A 23 -15.42 -7.39 -13.22
N ALA A 24 -15.07 -6.73 -12.12
CA ALA A 24 -15.24 -7.35 -10.82
C ALA A 24 -16.71 -7.81 -10.72
N SER A 25 -16.95 -9.07 -10.35
CA SER A 25 -18.32 -9.57 -10.16
C SER A 25 -19.06 -8.89 -8.99
N CYS A 26 -18.35 -8.01 -8.28
CA CYS A 26 -18.85 -7.23 -7.16
C CYS A 26 -19.72 -6.07 -7.66
N THR A 27 -20.96 -6.00 -7.18
CA THR A 27 -21.86 -4.87 -7.45
C THR A 27 -22.12 -4.06 -6.17
N PRO A 28 -22.50 -2.78 -6.26
CA PRO A 28 -22.84 -1.99 -5.09
C PRO A 28 -23.93 -2.63 -4.22
N ALA A 29 -24.97 -3.17 -4.86
CA ALA A 29 -26.10 -3.82 -4.18
C ALA A 29 -25.66 -5.06 -3.37
N SER A 30 -24.75 -5.86 -3.90
CA SER A 30 -24.27 -7.08 -3.22
C SER A 30 -23.24 -6.76 -2.13
N CYS A 31 -22.35 -5.81 -2.40
CA CYS A 31 -21.10 -5.70 -1.69
C CYS A 31 -20.95 -4.44 -0.82
N ALA A 32 -21.60 -3.34 -1.19
CA ALA A 32 -21.37 -2.03 -0.58
C ALA A 32 -22.22 -1.77 0.68
N ARG A 33 -22.97 -2.77 1.16
CA ARG A 33 -23.81 -2.66 2.36
C ARG A 33 -22.96 -2.58 3.62
N HIS A 34 -23.31 -1.60 4.47
CA HIS A 34 -22.73 -1.37 5.79
C HIS A 34 -23.75 -1.78 6.85
N THR A 35 -23.38 -2.69 7.75
CA THR A 35 -24.26 -3.19 8.82
C THR A 35 -23.91 -2.63 10.20
N GLY A 36 -22.86 -1.82 10.30
CA GLY A 36 -22.46 -1.17 11.55
C GLY A 36 -23.23 0.12 11.83
N ALA A 37 -22.87 0.78 12.95
CA ALA A 37 -23.46 2.06 13.32
C ALA A 37 -23.29 3.13 12.23
N ALA A 38 -24.28 4.02 12.10
CA ALA A 38 -24.26 5.13 11.17
C ALA A 38 -24.10 6.47 11.91
N ARG A 39 -23.29 7.37 11.35
CA ARG A 39 -23.20 8.76 11.80
C ARG A 39 -24.46 9.53 11.37
N PRO A 40 -24.96 10.48 12.17
CA PRO A 40 -26.06 11.35 11.75
C PRO A 40 -25.66 12.20 10.53
N PRO A 41 -26.64 12.65 9.71
CA PRO A 41 -26.36 13.26 8.40
C PRO A 41 -25.54 14.54 8.51
N LEU A 42 -25.78 15.37 9.53
CA LEU A 42 -24.99 16.58 9.78
C LEU A 42 -23.51 16.25 10.03
N ARG A 43 -23.20 15.28 10.91
CA ARG A 43 -21.81 14.88 11.18
C ARG A 43 -21.15 14.25 9.95
N ALA A 44 -21.91 13.52 9.13
CA ALA A 44 -21.43 12.96 7.88
C ALA A 44 -21.11 14.06 6.85
N ALA A 45 -21.98 15.06 6.70
CA ALA A 45 -21.74 16.21 5.83
C ALA A 45 -20.50 17.01 6.27
N LEU A 46 -20.33 17.27 7.57
CA LEU A 46 -19.12 17.93 8.09
C LEU A 46 -17.85 17.13 7.79
N ARG A 47 -17.89 15.80 7.88
CA ARG A 47 -16.77 14.93 7.50
C ARG A 47 -16.48 14.94 6.01
N LEU A 48 -17.53 15.00 5.18
CA LEU A 48 -17.39 15.15 3.73
C LEU A 48 -16.72 16.48 3.39
N LEU A 49 -17.19 17.58 3.97
CA LEU A 49 -16.60 18.91 3.80
C LEU A 49 -15.14 18.94 4.28
N ALA A 50 -14.84 18.36 5.44
CA ALA A 50 -13.47 18.26 5.94
C ALA A 50 -12.58 17.42 5.01
N GLY A 51 -13.07 16.28 4.50
CA GLY A 51 -12.36 15.44 3.55
C GLY A 51 -12.07 16.14 2.23
N CYS A 52 -13.09 16.76 1.63
CA CYS A 52 -12.95 17.55 0.40
C CYS A 52 -12.01 18.75 0.59
N GLY A 53 -12.15 19.48 1.71
CA GLY A 53 -11.26 20.60 2.06
C GLY A 53 -9.81 20.15 2.24
N TRP A 54 -9.57 18.99 2.84
CA TRP A 54 -8.21 18.44 3.01
C TRP A 54 -7.57 18.02 1.67
N VAL A 55 -8.37 17.46 0.75
CA VAL A 55 -7.92 17.16 -0.61
C VAL A 55 -7.60 18.46 -1.36
N LEU A 56 -8.48 19.45 -1.28
CA LEU A 56 -8.29 20.77 -1.92
C LEU A 56 -7.04 21.48 -1.39
N LEU A 57 -6.80 21.44 -0.08
CA LEU A 57 -5.57 21.96 0.53
C LEU A 57 -4.32 21.33 -0.11
N GLY A 58 -4.35 20.01 -0.30
CA GLY A 58 -3.28 19.30 -1.01
C GLY A 58 -3.08 19.80 -2.44
N VAL A 59 -4.17 20.03 -3.18
CA VAL A 59 -4.12 20.56 -4.56
C VAL A 59 -3.47 21.94 -4.58
N VAL A 60 -3.92 22.84 -3.70
CA VAL A 60 -3.44 24.23 -3.62
C VAL A 60 -1.97 24.27 -3.20
N CYS A 61 -1.58 23.47 -2.22
CA CYS A 61 -0.20 23.43 -1.71
C CYS A 61 0.76 22.60 -2.59
N ALA A 62 0.28 21.90 -3.62
CA ALA A 62 1.13 20.97 -4.38
C ALA A 62 2.29 21.66 -5.11
N ALA A 63 2.06 22.86 -5.67
CA ALA A 63 3.09 23.64 -6.35
C ALA A 63 4.20 24.13 -5.39
N PRO A 64 3.91 24.85 -4.30
CA PRO A 64 4.96 25.30 -3.38
C PRO A 64 5.71 24.13 -2.73
N VAL A 65 5.03 23.00 -2.46
CA VAL A 65 5.68 21.80 -1.89
C VAL A 65 6.73 21.19 -2.82
N ARG A 66 6.68 21.44 -4.14
CA ARG A 66 7.72 20.97 -5.08
C ARG A 66 9.07 21.66 -4.87
N LEU A 67 9.05 22.90 -4.39
CA LEU A 67 10.25 23.71 -4.13
C LEU A 67 10.99 23.26 -2.87
N LEU A 68 10.35 22.43 -2.03
CA LEU A 68 10.96 21.93 -0.81
C LEU A 68 11.98 20.82 -1.08
N PRO A 69 13.04 20.73 -0.24
CA PRO A 69 13.97 19.61 -0.28
C PRO A 69 13.28 18.26 -0.08
N ARG A 70 13.92 17.18 -0.55
CA ARG A 70 13.33 15.83 -0.58
C ARG A 70 12.80 15.37 0.78
N GLY A 71 13.52 15.63 1.88
CA GLY A 71 13.11 15.24 3.23
C GLY A 71 11.77 15.84 3.67
N PRO A 72 11.70 17.18 3.85
CA PRO A 72 10.47 17.89 4.21
C PRO A 72 9.32 17.62 3.24
N ARG A 73 9.61 17.60 1.93
CA ARG A 73 8.62 17.28 0.89
C ARG A 73 7.99 15.90 1.11
N MET A 74 8.80 14.86 1.33
CA MET A 74 8.28 13.52 1.58
C MET A 74 7.51 13.43 2.90
N TRP A 75 7.94 14.14 3.93
CA TRP A 75 7.22 14.21 5.21
C TRP A 75 5.84 14.86 5.05
N LEU A 76 5.75 15.99 4.33
CA LEU A 76 4.48 16.66 4.05
C LEU A 76 3.55 15.80 3.22
N LEU A 77 4.04 15.18 2.13
CA LEU A 77 3.23 14.30 1.30
C LEU A 77 2.69 13.11 2.10
N ARG A 78 3.51 12.48 2.94
CA ARG A 78 3.07 11.40 3.84
C ARG A 78 2.02 11.89 4.83
N SER A 79 2.25 13.04 5.46
CA SER A 79 1.36 13.61 6.47
C SER A 79 0.00 13.99 5.87
N TRP A 80 0.01 14.63 4.70
CA TRP A 80 -1.19 14.95 3.93
C TRP A 80 -1.96 13.68 3.54
N ALA A 81 -1.29 12.70 2.94
CA ALA A 81 -1.90 11.43 2.55
C ALA A 81 -2.49 10.68 3.75
N ARG A 82 -1.81 10.71 4.91
CA ARG A 82 -2.29 10.10 6.16
C ARG A 82 -3.49 10.85 6.76
N GLY A 83 -3.67 12.13 6.41
CA GLY A 83 -4.77 12.98 6.85
C GLY A 83 -6.07 12.74 6.07
N ILE A 84 -5.98 12.45 4.76
CA ILE A 84 -7.15 12.20 3.89
C ILE A 84 -8.14 11.19 4.50
N PRO A 85 -7.77 9.92 4.76
CA PRO A 85 -8.71 8.95 5.30
C PRO A 85 -9.25 9.38 6.68
N ARG A 86 -8.45 10.07 7.51
CA ARG A 86 -8.92 10.57 8.81
C ARG A 86 -9.96 11.68 8.68
N ALA A 87 -9.79 12.58 7.71
CA ALA A 87 -10.74 13.65 7.43
C ALA A 87 -12.12 13.06 7.05
N PHE A 88 -12.13 12.01 6.22
CA PHE A 88 -13.32 11.22 5.89
C PHE A 88 -13.86 10.34 7.04
N GLY A 89 -13.23 10.33 8.21
CA GLY A 89 -13.69 9.59 9.38
C GLY A 89 -13.24 8.13 9.45
N VAL A 90 -12.19 7.77 8.71
CA VAL A 90 -11.58 6.43 8.75
C VAL A 90 -10.44 6.40 9.76
N ARG A 91 -10.47 5.41 10.67
CA ARG A 91 -9.36 5.15 11.59
C ARG A 91 -8.34 4.25 10.90
N VAL A 92 -7.11 4.74 10.76
CA VAL A 92 -6.04 4.03 10.04
C VAL A 92 -5.04 3.41 11.01
N THR A 93 -4.84 2.10 10.88
CA THR A 93 -3.79 1.33 11.54
C THR A 93 -2.75 0.92 10.51
N VAL A 94 -1.47 1.09 10.81
CA VAL A 94 -0.38 0.65 9.93
C VAL A 94 0.42 -0.41 10.66
N ARG A 95 0.58 -1.56 10.02
CA ARG A 95 1.50 -2.61 10.46
C ARG A 95 2.60 -2.74 9.42
N ALA A 96 3.83 -2.49 9.82
CA ALA A 96 4.97 -2.63 8.93
C ALA A 96 5.81 -3.82 9.39
N HIS A 97 6.21 -4.67 8.46
CA HIS A 97 7.26 -5.65 8.73
C HIS A 97 8.53 -4.93 9.23
N PRO A 98 9.29 -5.48 10.19
CA PRO A 98 10.54 -4.86 10.69
C PRO A 98 11.54 -4.48 9.58
N TYR A 99 11.53 -5.23 8.48
CA TYR A 99 12.35 -5.00 7.27
C TYR A 99 11.59 -4.26 6.13
N ALA A 100 10.59 -3.44 6.48
CA ALA A 100 9.85 -2.60 5.53
C ALA A 100 10.60 -1.32 5.11
N ARG A 101 11.75 -1.04 5.73
CA ARG A 101 12.64 0.03 5.27
C ARG A 101 13.29 -0.46 3.96
N GLY A 102 12.98 0.23 2.86
CA GLY A 102 13.44 -0.13 1.52
C GLY A 102 14.97 -0.21 1.42
N THR A 103 15.46 -0.97 0.45
CA THR A 103 16.88 -1.27 0.24
C THR A 103 17.70 -0.11 -0.34
N GLY A 104 17.19 1.13 -0.29
CA GLY A 104 17.83 2.30 -0.91
C GLY A 104 17.65 2.43 -2.43
N GLY A 105 17.18 1.36 -3.11
CA GLY A 105 16.91 1.33 -4.55
C GLY A 105 15.43 1.46 -4.94
N GLY A 106 15.16 1.36 -6.24
CA GLY A 106 13.79 1.32 -6.78
C GLY A 106 13.02 0.11 -6.27
N GLU A 107 11.70 0.23 -6.19
CA GLU A 107 10.84 -0.80 -5.58
C GLU A 107 9.44 -0.76 -6.22
N LEU A 108 8.95 -1.92 -6.65
CA LEU A 108 7.57 -2.04 -7.15
C LEU A 108 6.65 -2.39 -5.97
N VAL A 109 5.83 -1.44 -5.52
CA VAL A 109 4.80 -1.68 -4.52
C VAL A 109 3.54 -2.19 -5.18
N VAL A 110 3.00 -3.31 -4.69
CA VAL A 110 1.75 -3.89 -5.19
C VAL A 110 0.76 -4.09 -4.05
N ALA A 111 -0.50 -3.72 -4.27
CA ALA A 111 -1.56 -3.87 -3.28
C ALA A 111 -2.86 -4.39 -3.88
N ASN A 112 -3.69 -5.07 -3.07
CA ASN A 112 -5.09 -5.32 -3.41
C ASN A 112 -5.85 -3.99 -3.49
N HIS A 113 -6.94 -3.95 -4.26
CA HIS A 113 -7.69 -2.72 -4.49
C HIS A 113 -9.16 -2.90 -4.13
N ILE A 114 -9.61 -2.20 -3.09
CA ILE A 114 -10.97 -2.23 -2.55
C ILE A 114 -11.69 -0.90 -2.73
N SER A 115 -10.96 0.21 -2.57
CA SER A 115 -11.53 1.54 -2.44
C SER A 115 -10.64 2.61 -3.05
N TRP A 116 -11.23 3.75 -3.40
CA TRP A 116 -10.47 4.96 -3.71
C TRP A 116 -9.60 5.42 -2.51
N LEU A 117 -9.97 5.03 -1.29
CA LEU A 117 -9.17 5.27 -0.06
C LEU A 117 -7.83 4.53 -0.05
N ASP A 118 -7.65 3.50 -0.88
CA ASP A 118 -6.40 2.72 -0.91
C ASP A 118 -5.20 3.55 -1.37
N ILE A 119 -5.43 4.47 -2.31
CA ILE A 119 -4.40 5.36 -2.85
C ILE A 119 -3.75 6.19 -1.74
N PRO A 120 -4.51 7.00 -0.95
CA PRO A 120 -3.91 7.76 0.14
C PRO A 120 -3.39 6.87 1.27
N LEU A 121 -3.99 5.69 1.51
CA LEU A 121 -3.49 4.73 2.51
C LEU A 121 -2.08 4.23 2.16
N VAL A 122 -1.84 3.84 0.90
CA VAL A 122 -0.52 3.39 0.47
C VAL A 122 0.46 4.57 0.42
N ALA A 123 0.03 5.74 -0.10
CA ALA A 123 0.88 6.93 -0.16
C ALA A 123 1.34 7.42 1.22
N ALA A 124 0.53 7.22 2.27
CA ALA A 124 0.88 7.56 3.64
C ALA A 124 2.01 6.69 4.22
N VAL A 125 2.19 5.46 3.73
CA VAL A 125 3.17 4.49 4.26
C VAL A 125 4.38 4.36 3.33
N LEU A 126 4.13 4.22 2.03
CA LEU A 126 5.12 4.02 0.99
C LEU A 126 4.90 5.03 -0.14
N PRO A 127 5.21 6.34 0.06
CA PRO A 127 5.06 7.32 -1.00
C PRO A 127 5.92 6.94 -2.20
N GLY A 128 5.34 7.09 -3.39
CA GLY A 128 5.91 6.71 -4.67
C GLY A 128 5.04 7.19 -5.83
N ARG A 129 5.49 6.92 -7.05
CA ARG A 129 4.77 7.23 -8.28
C ARG A 129 3.62 6.25 -8.44
N MET A 130 2.37 6.71 -8.47
CA MET A 130 1.22 5.83 -8.67
C MET A 130 1.09 5.45 -10.15
N LEU A 131 0.65 4.24 -10.44
CA LEU A 131 0.28 3.82 -11.78
C LEU A 131 -1.23 3.97 -11.96
N ALA A 132 -1.66 4.97 -12.71
CA ALA A 132 -3.07 5.28 -12.93
C ALA A 132 -3.49 5.02 -14.39
N LYS A 133 -4.81 4.92 -14.62
CA LYS A 133 -5.34 4.94 -15.98
C LYS A 133 -5.32 6.37 -16.53
N THR A 134 -5.20 6.51 -17.84
CA THR A 134 -5.14 7.81 -18.51
C THR A 134 -6.35 8.69 -18.18
N GLU A 135 -7.55 8.12 -18.10
CA GLU A 135 -8.79 8.86 -17.80
C GLU A 135 -8.77 9.56 -16.43
N VAL A 136 -7.98 9.06 -15.46
CA VAL A 136 -7.81 9.71 -14.15
C VAL A 136 -7.13 11.07 -14.28
N ARG A 137 -6.35 11.30 -15.36
CA ARG A 137 -5.75 12.59 -15.66
C ARG A 137 -6.81 13.66 -15.92
N ASP A 138 -7.94 13.27 -16.49
CA ASP A 138 -8.99 14.19 -16.92
C ASP A 138 -9.96 14.54 -15.79
N TRP A 139 -9.81 13.89 -14.63
CA TRP A 139 -10.66 14.16 -13.47
C TRP A 139 -10.31 15.51 -12.83
N PRO A 140 -11.32 16.37 -12.56
CA PRO A 140 -11.09 17.64 -11.89
C PRO A 140 -10.47 17.40 -10.51
N LEU A 141 -9.47 18.22 -10.15
CA LEU A 141 -8.67 18.14 -8.91
C LEU A 141 -7.75 16.90 -8.80
N LEU A 142 -8.27 15.69 -9.00
CA LEU A 142 -7.51 14.45 -8.89
C LEU A 142 -6.47 14.29 -10.01
N GLY A 143 -6.79 14.73 -11.23
CA GLY A 143 -5.84 14.77 -12.34
C GLY A 143 -4.64 15.69 -12.05
N ARG A 144 -4.89 16.86 -11.44
CA ARG A 144 -3.84 17.78 -11.00
C ARG A 144 -2.94 17.11 -9.96
N LEU A 145 -3.52 16.54 -8.89
CA LEU A 145 -2.78 15.80 -7.85
C LEU A 145 -1.99 14.62 -8.42
N ALA A 146 -2.54 13.87 -9.36
CA ALA A 146 -1.86 12.78 -10.03
C ALA A 146 -0.66 13.29 -10.85
N GLY A 147 -0.80 14.41 -11.57
CA GLY A 147 0.31 15.09 -12.21
C GLY A 147 1.38 15.58 -11.21
N PHE A 148 0.97 15.98 -10.01
CA PHE A 148 1.88 16.39 -8.93
C PHE A 148 2.70 15.22 -8.36
N GLY A 149 2.10 14.05 -8.19
CA GLY A 149 2.74 12.84 -7.64
C GLY A 149 3.68 12.10 -8.61
N ALA A 150 3.96 12.66 -9.79
CA ALA A 150 4.67 11.98 -10.89
C ALA A 150 4.02 10.62 -11.24
N THR A 151 2.68 10.57 -11.21
CA THR A 151 1.89 9.40 -11.59
C THR A 151 2.22 8.99 -13.02
N LEU A 152 2.47 7.70 -13.20
CA LEU A 152 2.65 7.08 -14.49
C LEU A 152 1.26 6.69 -15.01
N PHE A 153 0.84 7.29 -16.11
CA PHE A 153 -0.45 7.01 -16.72
C PHE A 153 -0.28 5.94 -17.80
N ILE A 154 -1.17 4.94 -17.80
CA ILE A 154 -1.20 3.88 -18.80
C ILE A 154 -2.59 3.80 -19.39
N ASP A 155 -2.65 3.78 -20.72
CA ASP A 155 -3.83 3.34 -21.46
C ASP A 155 -3.88 1.80 -21.42
N ARG A 156 -4.81 1.27 -20.63
CA ARG A 156 -4.98 -0.19 -20.44
C ARG A 156 -5.86 -0.81 -21.51
N ASP A 157 -6.58 0.01 -22.28
CA ASP A 157 -7.48 -0.43 -23.34
C ASP A 157 -6.71 -0.65 -24.65
N ARG A 158 -5.53 -0.05 -24.77
CA ARG A 158 -4.58 -0.29 -25.87
C ARG A 158 -3.48 -1.28 -25.48
N LEU A 159 -3.73 -2.57 -25.74
CA LEU A 159 -2.73 -3.65 -25.64
C LEU A 159 -1.41 -3.33 -26.37
N ARG A 160 -1.46 -2.60 -27.50
CA ARG A 160 -0.28 -2.16 -28.26
C ARG A 160 0.61 -1.18 -27.49
N ALA A 161 0.06 -0.40 -26.56
CA ALA A 161 0.81 0.54 -25.72
C ALA A 161 1.46 -0.13 -24.50
N LEU A 162 1.09 -1.38 -24.20
CA LEU A 162 1.52 -2.09 -23.00
C LEU A 162 3.05 -2.28 -22.90
N PRO A 163 3.79 -2.64 -23.97
CA PRO A 163 5.25 -2.74 -23.89
C PRO A 163 5.93 -1.41 -23.53
N GLY A 164 5.48 -0.29 -24.12
CA GLY A 164 6.00 1.04 -23.81
C GLY A 164 5.71 1.47 -22.36
N ALA A 165 4.54 1.12 -21.85
CA ALA A 165 4.18 1.34 -20.45
C ALA A 165 5.06 0.53 -19.48
N VAL A 166 5.34 -0.74 -19.79
CA VAL A 166 6.27 -1.58 -19.02
C VAL A 166 7.67 -0.96 -19.01
N GLY A 167 8.17 -0.53 -20.17
CA GLY A 167 9.47 0.15 -20.29
C GLY A 167 9.56 1.44 -19.46
N THR A 168 8.49 2.24 -19.45
CA THR A 168 8.40 3.47 -18.64
C THR A 168 8.48 3.17 -17.15
N VAL A 169 7.75 2.14 -16.69
CA VAL A 169 7.80 1.71 -15.29
C VAL A 169 9.19 1.16 -14.96
N ALA A 170 9.78 0.34 -15.82
CA ALA A 170 11.11 -0.23 -15.60
C ALA A 170 12.20 0.86 -15.49
N THR A 171 12.15 1.89 -16.35
CA THR A 171 13.05 3.04 -16.27
C THR A 171 12.87 3.82 -14.98
N ALA A 172 11.64 4.06 -14.54
CA ALA A 172 11.39 4.71 -13.25
C ALA A 172 11.96 3.89 -12.08
N LEU A 173 11.76 2.57 -12.09
CA LEU A 173 12.31 1.67 -11.07
C LEU A 173 13.84 1.69 -11.07
N ARG A 174 14.51 1.57 -12.23
CA ARG A 174 15.97 1.65 -12.35
C ARG A 174 16.54 2.98 -11.85
N SER A 175 15.81 4.08 -12.02
CA SER A 175 16.20 5.40 -11.49
C SER A 175 16.10 5.53 -9.96
N GLY A 176 15.75 4.46 -9.25
CA GLY A 176 15.55 4.47 -7.80
C GLY A 176 14.17 4.97 -7.36
N SER A 177 13.22 5.12 -8.29
CA SER A 177 11.85 5.51 -7.91
C SER A 177 11.08 4.30 -7.37
N ARG A 178 10.24 4.55 -6.37
CA ARG A 178 9.18 3.62 -5.98
C ARG A 178 7.99 3.80 -6.92
N VAL A 179 7.49 2.71 -7.50
CA VAL A 179 6.26 2.71 -8.32
C VAL A 179 5.20 1.89 -7.60
N VAL A 180 3.99 2.44 -7.46
CA VAL A 180 2.87 1.80 -6.76
C VAL A 180 1.82 1.37 -7.78
N VAL A 181 1.38 0.12 -7.70
CA VAL A 181 0.43 -0.48 -8.63
C VAL A 181 -0.64 -1.27 -7.90
N PHE A 182 -1.87 -1.18 -8.39
CA PHE A 182 -2.98 -2.06 -8.04
C PHE A 182 -3.18 -3.09 -9.17
N PRO A 183 -2.46 -4.23 -9.15
CA PRO A 183 -2.38 -5.14 -10.29
C PRO A 183 -3.68 -5.89 -10.60
N GLU A 184 -4.69 -5.83 -9.74
CA GLU A 184 -6.04 -6.35 -10.02
C GLU A 184 -6.69 -5.62 -11.22
N GLY A 185 -6.28 -4.38 -11.47
CA GLY A 185 -6.75 -3.60 -12.61
C GLY A 185 -8.14 -2.98 -12.47
N SER A 186 -8.86 -3.36 -11.40
CA SER A 186 -10.16 -2.85 -10.94
C SER A 186 -10.19 -2.95 -9.41
N THR A 187 -11.19 -2.33 -8.79
CA THR A 187 -11.52 -2.50 -7.38
C THR A 187 -12.42 -3.72 -7.16
N TRP A 188 -12.29 -4.34 -5.99
CA TRP A 188 -13.06 -5.50 -5.52
C TRP A 188 -13.68 -5.18 -4.16
N CYS A 189 -14.67 -5.94 -3.72
CA CYS A 189 -15.35 -5.62 -2.45
C CYS A 189 -14.57 -5.98 -1.18
N GLY A 190 -13.36 -6.54 -1.33
CA GLY A 190 -12.59 -7.10 -0.22
C GLY A 190 -13.19 -8.37 0.40
N ARG A 191 -14.31 -8.89 -0.14
CA ARG A 191 -14.86 -10.21 0.23
C ARG A 191 -14.27 -11.26 -0.72
N GLY A 192 -13.81 -12.37 -0.16
CA GLY A 192 -13.18 -13.45 -0.93
C GLY A 192 -11.76 -13.12 -1.39
N ARG A 193 -11.32 -13.75 -2.47
CA ARG A 193 -9.91 -13.74 -2.92
C ARG A 193 -9.53 -12.58 -3.85
N GLY A 194 -10.46 -11.67 -4.16
CA GLY A 194 -10.25 -10.58 -5.12
C GLY A 194 -9.86 -11.06 -6.53
N GLY A 195 -9.42 -10.11 -7.37
CA GLY A 195 -9.00 -10.39 -8.75
C GLY A 195 -7.64 -11.07 -8.87
N SER A 196 -7.30 -11.52 -10.07
CA SER A 196 -5.94 -11.95 -10.41
C SER A 196 -5.02 -10.75 -10.56
N PHE A 197 -3.75 -10.91 -10.20
CA PHE A 197 -2.74 -9.87 -10.39
C PHE A 197 -2.22 -9.92 -11.82
N ARG A 198 -2.34 -8.81 -12.55
CA ARG A 198 -1.92 -8.72 -13.95
C ARG A 198 -0.39 -8.75 -14.07
N PRO A 199 0.20 -9.64 -14.88
CA PRO A 199 1.66 -9.84 -14.95
C PRO A 199 2.48 -8.66 -15.49
N ALA A 200 1.88 -7.71 -16.21
CA ALA A 200 2.61 -6.68 -16.94
C ALA A 200 3.51 -5.81 -16.04
N ALA A 201 3.01 -5.34 -14.90
CA ALA A 201 3.82 -4.55 -13.96
C ALA A 201 4.97 -5.36 -13.34
N PHE A 202 4.79 -6.68 -13.19
CA PHE A 202 5.81 -7.57 -12.65
C PHE A 202 6.95 -7.80 -13.66
N GLN A 203 6.66 -7.75 -14.96
CA GLN A 203 7.72 -7.73 -15.98
C GLN A 203 8.63 -6.52 -15.78
N ALA A 204 8.06 -5.33 -15.53
CA ALA A 204 8.87 -4.13 -15.30
C ALA A 204 9.78 -4.25 -14.05
N ALA A 205 9.35 -5.00 -13.02
CA ALA A 205 10.19 -5.28 -11.86
C ALA A 205 11.33 -6.26 -12.18
N ILE A 206 11.08 -7.26 -13.04
CA ILE A 206 12.10 -8.18 -13.54
C ILE A 206 13.12 -7.42 -14.40
N ASP A 207 12.65 -6.64 -15.39
CA ASP A 207 13.50 -5.86 -16.31
C ASP A 207 14.33 -4.77 -15.62
N ALA A 208 13.90 -4.33 -14.44
CA ALA A 208 14.61 -3.36 -13.61
C ALA A 208 15.41 -4.01 -12.48
N GLU A 209 15.34 -5.34 -12.34
CA GLU A 209 15.98 -6.13 -11.28
C GLU A 209 15.67 -5.65 -9.85
N VAL A 210 14.48 -5.08 -9.65
CA VAL A 210 14.05 -4.53 -8.35
C VAL A 210 13.13 -5.49 -7.60
N SER A 211 13.11 -5.38 -6.27
CA SER A 211 12.17 -6.16 -5.47
C SER A 211 10.73 -5.65 -5.60
N VAL A 212 9.80 -6.59 -5.48
CA VAL A 212 8.37 -6.32 -5.32
C VAL A 212 8.06 -6.21 -3.83
N ARG A 213 7.28 -5.21 -3.43
CA ARG A 213 6.80 -4.99 -2.07
C ARG A 213 5.29 -5.19 -2.00
N PRO A 214 4.82 -6.33 -1.50
CA PRO A 214 3.40 -6.56 -1.30
C PRO A 214 2.87 -5.71 -0.13
N VAL A 215 1.69 -5.12 -0.31
CA VAL A 215 0.95 -4.39 0.72
C VAL A 215 -0.46 -4.96 0.75
N ARG A 216 -0.91 -5.32 1.95
CA ARG A 216 -2.29 -5.77 2.19
C ARG A 216 -3.09 -4.63 2.79
N ILE A 217 -4.23 -4.33 2.19
CA ILE A 217 -5.20 -3.36 2.69
C ILE A 217 -6.45 -4.12 3.11
N THR A 218 -6.90 -3.93 4.35
CA THR A 218 -8.17 -4.46 4.84
C THR A 218 -8.99 -3.36 5.48
N TYR A 219 -10.30 -3.47 5.33
CA TYR A 219 -11.26 -2.61 6.03
C TYR A 219 -11.99 -3.46 7.07
N GLY A 220 -12.24 -2.90 8.26
CA GLY A 220 -12.83 -3.63 9.38
C GLY A 220 -14.16 -4.30 9.01
N THR A 221 -14.44 -5.48 9.57
CA THR A 221 -15.52 -6.41 9.19
C THR A 221 -16.94 -5.81 9.22
N GLY A 222 -17.18 -4.79 10.03
CA GLY A 222 -18.45 -4.04 10.04
C GLY A 222 -18.55 -2.90 9.02
N GLY A 223 -17.44 -2.51 8.38
CA GLY A 223 -17.31 -1.35 7.49
C GLY A 223 -16.68 -1.61 6.12
N ALA A 224 -16.22 -2.84 5.83
CA ALA A 224 -15.65 -3.20 4.53
C ALA A 224 -16.59 -2.92 3.36
N GLY A 225 -17.90 -3.14 3.55
CA GLY A 225 -18.90 -2.77 2.55
C GLY A 225 -19.02 -1.26 2.35
N ALA A 226 -18.94 -0.45 3.42
CA ALA A 226 -18.98 1.01 3.28
C ALA A 226 -17.83 1.55 2.44
N ALA A 227 -16.63 0.97 2.58
CA ALA A 227 -15.44 1.37 1.84
C ALA A 227 -15.39 0.81 0.41
N ALA A 228 -16.08 -0.29 0.13
CA ALA A 228 -16.10 -0.92 -1.19
C ALA A 228 -16.59 0.07 -2.25
N PHE A 229 -15.77 0.27 -3.27
CA PHE A 229 -16.07 1.07 -4.45
C PHE A 229 -16.00 0.15 -5.66
N VAL A 230 -17.11 -0.40 -6.14
CA VAL A 230 -17.12 -1.55 -7.07
C VAL A 230 -18.18 -1.42 -8.15
N GLY A 231 -17.91 -1.94 -9.36
CA GLY A 231 -18.86 -1.88 -10.48
C GLY A 231 -19.21 -0.44 -10.84
N ASP A 232 -20.50 -0.18 -11.11
CA ASP A 232 -21.02 1.14 -11.50
C ASP A 232 -21.33 2.06 -10.31
N ASP A 233 -20.63 1.87 -9.18
CA ASP A 233 -20.81 2.69 -7.99
C ASP A 233 -20.43 4.15 -8.27
N PRO A 234 -21.36 5.13 -8.16
CA PRO A 234 -20.99 6.52 -8.33
C PRO A 234 -20.12 6.96 -7.14
N LEU A 235 -19.06 7.72 -7.44
CA LEU A 235 -18.11 8.21 -6.43
C LEU A 235 -18.83 8.97 -5.30
N THR A 236 -19.85 9.76 -5.62
CA THR A 236 -20.65 10.51 -4.65
C THR A 236 -21.38 9.59 -3.65
N ALA A 237 -21.95 8.47 -4.12
CA ALA A 237 -22.58 7.50 -3.24
C ALA A 237 -21.54 6.80 -2.35
N SER A 238 -20.39 6.43 -2.91
CA SER A 238 -19.28 5.85 -2.13
C SER A 238 -18.77 6.81 -1.06
N LEU A 239 -18.53 8.08 -1.41
CA LEU A 239 -18.15 9.13 -0.47
C LEU A 239 -19.15 9.25 0.67
N TRP A 240 -20.44 9.32 0.35
CA TRP A 240 -21.51 9.42 1.34
C TRP A 240 -21.55 8.19 2.26
N ARG A 241 -21.44 6.97 1.72
CA ARG A 241 -21.39 5.74 2.52
C ARG A 241 -20.20 5.74 3.48
N VAL A 242 -19.02 6.13 3.02
CA VAL A 242 -17.80 6.21 3.86
C VAL A 242 -18.00 7.18 5.02
N VAL A 243 -18.49 8.41 4.75
CA VAL A 243 -18.67 9.40 5.83
C VAL A 243 -19.82 9.05 6.77
N ARG A 244 -20.84 8.33 6.29
CA ARG A 244 -21.94 7.80 7.11
C ARG A 244 -21.52 6.61 7.97
N ALA A 245 -20.56 5.79 7.56
CA ALA A 245 -20.15 4.60 8.31
C ALA A 245 -19.38 4.96 9.58
N ALA A 246 -20.04 4.88 10.74
CA ALA A 246 -19.37 5.09 12.02
C ALA A 246 -18.44 3.90 12.33
N GLY A 247 -17.24 4.19 12.85
CA GLY A 247 -16.27 3.16 13.22
C GLY A 247 -15.53 2.49 12.05
N LEU A 248 -15.61 3.04 10.83
CA LEU A 248 -14.84 2.54 9.70
C LEU A 248 -13.33 2.57 10.00
N THR A 249 -12.70 1.41 9.91
CA THR A 249 -11.26 1.21 10.12
C THR A 249 -10.62 0.71 8.84
N ALA A 250 -9.38 1.13 8.59
CA ALA A 250 -8.53 0.62 7.55
C ALA A 250 -7.19 0.17 8.15
N GLU A 251 -6.74 -1.01 7.78
CA GLU A 251 -5.44 -1.55 8.18
C GLU A 251 -4.56 -1.70 6.93
N VAL A 252 -3.35 -1.16 7.01
CA VAL A 252 -2.32 -1.26 5.96
C VAL A 252 -1.17 -2.10 6.49
N CYS A 253 -0.96 -3.27 5.90
CA CYS A 253 0.08 -4.22 6.25
C CYS A 253 1.16 -4.23 5.17
N VAL A 254 2.35 -3.70 5.47
CA VAL A 254 3.52 -3.79 4.58
C VAL A 254 4.22 -5.12 4.82
N LEU A 255 4.32 -5.94 3.77
CA LEU A 255 4.80 -7.32 3.84
C LEU A 255 6.29 -7.45 3.43
N PRO A 256 6.92 -8.62 3.65
CA PRO A 256 8.27 -8.88 3.18
C PRO A 256 8.41 -8.68 1.66
N SER A 257 9.56 -8.18 1.22
CA SER A 257 9.83 -7.98 -0.19
C SER A 257 10.09 -9.32 -0.90
N ILE A 258 9.66 -9.43 -2.15
CA ILE A 258 9.90 -10.56 -3.04
C ILE A 258 10.95 -10.12 -4.08
N PRO A 259 12.15 -10.72 -4.12
CA PRO A 259 13.18 -10.33 -5.07
C PRO A 259 12.80 -10.77 -6.49
N ALA A 260 12.65 -9.83 -7.44
CA ALA A 260 12.25 -10.17 -8.81
C ALA A 260 13.28 -11.02 -9.56
N ARG A 261 14.56 -10.89 -9.22
CA ARG A 261 15.66 -11.72 -9.79
C ARG A 261 15.43 -13.23 -9.66
N ALA A 262 14.72 -13.67 -8.61
CA ALA A 262 14.39 -15.09 -8.41
C ALA A 262 13.39 -15.63 -9.45
N TYR A 263 12.81 -14.74 -10.27
CA TYR A 263 11.80 -15.02 -11.28
C TYR A 263 12.23 -14.53 -12.67
N ALA A 264 13.52 -14.23 -12.87
CA ALA A 264 14.03 -13.72 -14.15
C ALA A 264 14.15 -14.80 -15.23
N SER A 265 14.39 -16.06 -14.84
CA SER A 265 14.40 -17.20 -15.75
C SER A 265 12.99 -17.74 -16.02
N VAL A 266 12.83 -18.48 -17.12
CA VAL A 266 11.65 -19.32 -17.33
C VAL A 266 11.61 -20.33 -16.18
N SER A 267 10.47 -20.39 -15.48
CA SER A 267 10.27 -21.30 -14.36
C SER A 267 10.46 -22.76 -14.81
N ALA A 268 10.81 -23.66 -13.89
CA ALA A 268 10.99 -25.09 -14.16
C ALA A 268 9.74 -25.77 -14.80
N HIS A 269 8.59 -25.08 -14.79
CA HIS A 269 7.31 -25.52 -15.35
C HIS A 269 6.93 -24.80 -16.67
N GLY A 270 7.85 -24.04 -17.29
CA GLY A 270 7.60 -23.38 -18.58
C GLY A 270 6.72 -22.13 -18.52
N GLU A 271 6.30 -21.66 -17.32
CA GLU A 271 5.56 -20.40 -17.19
C GLU A 271 6.50 -19.18 -17.23
N PRO A 272 6.11 -18.07 -17.90
CA PRO A 272 6.86 -16.83 -17.86
C PRO A 272 6.98 -16.32 -16.41
N GLY A 273 8.20 -16.07 -15.93
CA GLY A 273 8.48 -15.70 -14.54
C GLY A 273 7.68 -14.52 -14.00
N ARG A 274 7.24 -13.58 -14.86
CA ARG A 274 6.31 -12.50 -14.50
C ARG A 274 4.96 -12.99 -13.95
N ARG A 275 4.43 -14.13 -14.43
CA ARG A 275 3.16 -14.72 -13.94
C ARG A 275 3.36 -15.34 -12.57
N GLU A 276 4.49 -16.02 -12.39
CA GLU A 276 4.86 -16.64 -11.13
C GLU A 276 5.08 -15.59 -10.03
N LEU A 277 5.82 -14.53 -10.34
CA LEU A 277 6.03 -13.39 -9.45
C LEU A 277 4.70 -12.70 -9.09
N ALA A 278 3.79 -12.52 -10.06
CA ALA A 278 2.46 -11.99 -9.81
C ALA A 278 1.64 -12.87 -8.86
N ARG A 279 1.69 -14.20 -9.05
CA ARG A 279 1.02 -15.18 -8.18
C ARG A 279 1.60 -15.19 -6.77
N ALA A 280 2.93 -15.15 -6.64
CA ALA A 280 3.62 -15.09 -5.35
C ALA A 280 3.27 -13.80 -4.59
N ALA A 281 3.30 -12.65 -5.28
CA ALA A 281 2.89 -11.37 -4.69
C ALA A 281 1.41 -11.37 -4.27
N ARG A 282 0.52 -11.91 -5.12
CA ARG A 282 -0.90 -12.06 -4.78
C ARG A 282 -1.10 -12.96 -3.56
N ALA A 283 -0.41 -14.10 -3.50
CA ALA A 283 -0.48 -15.00 -2.35
C ALA A 283 -0.01 -14.32 -1.06
N ALA A 284 1.03 -13.49 -1.11
CA ALA A 284 1.47 -12.69 0.04
C ALA A 284 0.40 -11.68 0.46
N VAL A 285 -0.16 -10.91 -0.49
CA VAL A 285 -1.22 -9.92 -0.22
C VAL A 285 -2.47 -10.57 0.37
N LEU A 286 -2.90 -11.71 -0.17
CA LEU A 286 -4.10 -12.42 0.31
C LEU A 286 -3.85 -13.32 1.52
N GLY A 287 -2.58 -13.55 1.88
CA GLY A 287 -2.11 -14.65 2.73
C GLY A 287 -3.03 -15.08 3.87
N SER A 288 -3.09 -16.40 4.06
CA SER A 288 -3.96 -17.19 4.92
C SER A 288 -4.46 -16.46 6.17
N ASP A 289 -5.78 -16.41 6.33
CA ASP A 289 -6.48 -15.82 7.48
C ASP A 289 -5.78 -16.11 8.81
N ARG A 290 -5.02 -15.14 9.33
CA ARG A 290 -4.44 -15.21 10.69
C ARG A 290 -5.47 -14.90 11.79
N THR A 291 -6.76 -15.03 11.49
CA THR A 291 -7.85 -14.74 12.43
C THR A 291 -8.20 -15.94 13.32
N THR A 292 -7.77 -17.17 12.98
CA THR A 292 -8.18 -18.38 13.72
C THR A 292 -7.21 -18.83 14.81
N THR A 293 -5.92 -18.47 14.78
CA THR A 293 -4.93 -19.08 15.70
C THR A 293 -4.77 -18.36 17.05
N ARG A 294 -5.47 -17.25 17.32
CA ARG A 294 -5.32 -16.50 18.59
C ARG A 294 -6.40 -16.82 19.66
N ARG A 295 -7.31 -17.75 19.40
CA ARG A 295 -8.40 -18.10 20.35
C ARG A 295 -8.27 -19.47 21.01
N THR A 296 -7.26 -20.27 20.66
CA THR A 296 -7.01 -21.59 21.24
C THR A 296 -5.76 -21.68 22.14
N ALA A 297 -4.99 -20.61 22.29
CA ALA A 297 -3.77 -20.60 23.11
C ALA A 297 -3.95 -20.05 24.55
N VAL A 298 -5.19 -19.72 24.96
CA VAL A 298 -5.48 -19.22 26.33
C VAL A 298 -6.24 -20.25 27.19
N THR A 299 -6.77 -21.33 26.62
CA THR A 299 -7.53 -22.35 27.37
C THR A 299 -6.78 -23.67 27.62
N ALA A 300 -5.52 -23.80 27.20
CA ALA A 300 -4.69 -24.98 27.46
C ALA A 300 -3.50 -24.65 28.37
N ARG A 301 -3.78 -24.17 29.59
CA ARG A 301 -2.81 -24.14 30.71
C ARG A 301 -3.51 -24.06 32.06
N THR A 302 -4.48 -24.94 32.30
CA THR A 302 -4.99 -25.22 33.65
C THR A 302 -5.55 -26.63 33.70
N ALA A 303 -4.67 -27.63 33.72
CA ALA A 303 -5.01 -28.99 34.11
C ALA A 303 -3.74 -29.79 34.38
N THR A 304 -3.16 -29.65 35.57
CA THR A 304 -2.33 -30.72 36.18
C THR A 304 -2.44 -30.59 37.70
N THR A 305 -3.40 -31.34 38.23
CA THR A 305 -3.30 -32.24 39.40
C THR A 305 -2.41 -31.85 40.58
N ALA A 306 -3.03 -31.72 41.76
CA ALA A 306 -2.41 -31.94 43.06
C ALA A 306 -3.06 -33.15 43.73
N PRO A 307 -2.30 -34.03 44.41
CA PRO A 307 -2.81 -34.85 45.51
C PRO A 307 -2.42 -34.20 46.85
N GLY A 308 -3.35 -34.24 47.81
CA GLY A 308 -3.16 -33.63 49.12
C GLY A 308 -2.31 -34.46 50.07
N VAL A 309 -1.70 -33.78 51.05
CA VAL A 309 -1.34 -34.30 52.38
C VAL A 309 -1.35 -33.15 53.39
N THR A 310 -1.96 -33.42 54.54
CA THR A 310 -2.11 -32.66 55.79
C THR A 310 -0.76 -32.30 56.45
N THR A 311 -0.64 -31.14 57.12
CA THR A 311 -0.12 -31.00 58.52
C THR A 311 0.03 -29.56 59.02
N ALA A 312 -0.57 -29.35 60.20
CA ALA A 312 -0.21 -28.57 61.40
C ALA A 312 0.73 -27.34 61.40
N ARG A 313 0.31 -26.38 62.25
CA ARG A 313 1.04 -25.23 62.83
C ARG A 313 2.35 -25.61 63.54
N GLY A 314 3.32 -24.70 63.53
CA GLY A 314 4.44 -24.65 64.48
C GLY A 314 5.46 -23.55 64.15
N ALA A 315 5.69 -22.63 65.09
CA ALA A 315 6.62 -21.50 64.98
C ALA A 315 8.08 -21.92 65.25
N ALA A 316 9.07 -21.25 64.60
CA ALA A 316 10.33 -20.76 65.23
C ALA A 316 11.35 -20.19 64.21
N LYS A 317 11.80 -18.96 64.49
CA LYS A 317 13.18 -18.42 64.56
C LYS A 317 14.16 -18.52 63.36
N ALA A 318 14.70 -17.35 62.97
CA ALA A 318 15.78 -17.10 62.00
C ALA A 318 17.19 -17.53 62.50
N PRO A 319 18.23 -17.56 61.63
CA PRO A 319 19.03 -16.35 61.36
C PRO A 319 19.58 -16.19 59.91
N ALA A 320 20.11 -15.00 59.62
CA ALA A 320 20.84 -14.60 58.40
C ALA A 320 22.22 -15.32 58.28
N PRO A 321 23.00 -15.25 57.17
CA PRO A 321 23.68 -13.99 56.81
C PRO A 321 24.07 -13.77 55.32
N THR A 322 24.60 -12.56 55.10
CA THR A 322 25.70 -12.20 54.17
C THR A 322 25.34 -11.59 52.81
N ALA A 323 26.06 -10.51 52.54
CA ALA A 323 25.84 -9.43 51.61
C ALA A 323 26.77 -9.47 50.39
N LEU A 324 26.29 -8.87 49.28
CA LEU A 324 26.96 -8.03 48.27
C LEU A 324 28.13 -8.62 47.43
N PRO A 325 28.56 -8.00 46.29
CA PRO A 325 28.27 -6.65 45.80
C PRO A 325 27.92 -6.46 44.30
N VAL A 326 27.40 -5.26 44.06
CA VAL A 326 27.29 -4.50 42.80
C VAL A 326 28.67 -3.96 42.35
N PRO A 327 28.89 -3.71 41.05
CA PRO A 327 29.78 -2.62 40.59
C PRO A 327 28.95 -1.58 39.79
N VAL A 328 28.74 -0.35 40.28
CA VAL A 328 29.59 0.87 40.26
C VAL A 328 29.77 1.49 38.87
N GLN A 329 29.41 2.78 38.80
CA GLN A 329 29.41 3.70 37.67
C GLN A 329 30.82 4.13 37.19
N ALA A 330 30.81 4.70 35.99
CA ALA A 330 31.89 5.26 35.17
C ALA A 330 32.81 6.31 35.83
N PRO A 331 33.87 6.71 35.10
CA PRO A 331 34.22 8.11 34.99
C PRO A 331 34.32 8.60 33.53
N ALA A 332 34.27 9.93 33.40
CA ALA A 332 34.21 10.70 32.18
C ALA A 332 35.59 11.17 31.67
N ALA A 333 35.55 11.68 30.42
CA ALA A 333 36.41 12.70 29.79
C ALA A 333 37.72 12.26 29.11
N ALA A 334 37.77 12.43 27.78
CA ALA A 334 38.83 13.21 27.11
C ALA A 334 38.41 13.58 25.67
N THR A 335 38.52 14.88 25.40
CA THR A 335 38.25 15.60 24.17
C THR A 335 39.34 15.31 23.12
N ALA A 336 38.97 14.99 21.88
CA ALA A 336 39.89 15.05 20.74
C ALA A 336 39.15 15.52 19.48
N THR A 337 39.40 16.77 19.14
CA THR A 337 39.04 17.46 17.91
C THR A 337 39.77 16.86 16.70
N ALA A 338 39.05 16.41 15.68
CA ALA A 338 39.61 16.08 14.37
C ALA A 338 39.15 17.11 13.32
N ARG A 339 40.14 17.73 12.70
CA ARG A 339 40.12 18.84 11.74
C ARG A 339 39.71 18.35 10.33
N PRO A 340 39.04 19.17 9.49
CA PRO A 340 38.74 18.82 8.11
C PRO A 340 39.96 18.99 7.19
N PRO A 341 40.08 18.23 6.09
CA PRO A 341 41.14 18.46 5.11
C PRO A 341 40.86 19.71 4.26
N THR A 342 41.86 20.58 4.18
CA THR A 342 41.95 21.78 3.33
C THR A 342 42.12 21.44 1.84
N PRO A 343 41.79 22.38 0.92
CA PRO A 343 41.73 22.16 -0.52
C PRO A 343 43.09 22.35 -1.19
N GLN A 344 43.36 21.59 -2.26
CA GLN A 344 44.45 21.88 -3.19
C GLN A 344 43.92 22.68 -4.39
N THR A 345 44.43 23.90 -4.54
CA THR A 345 44.43 24.72 -5.77
C THR A 345 45.64 24.32 -6.62
N ALA A 346 45.44 23.89 -7.86
CA ALA A 346 45.55 24.68 -9.09
C ALA A 346 46.89 24.49 -9.82
N VAL A 347 46.83 23.94 -11.05
CA VAL A 347 47.70 24.37 -12.15
C VAL A 347 46.84 24.47 -13.40
N ALA A 348 46.91 25.66 -13.99
CA ALA A 348 46.32 26.02 -15.27
C ALA A 348 47.15 25.43 -16.42
N SER A 349 46.47 25.05 -17.51
CA SER A 349 47.04 25.19 -18.84
C SER A 349 45.94 25.60 -19.81
N ASP A 350 46.08 26.84 -20.28
CA ASP A 350 45.44 27.40 -21.47
C ASP A 350 45.48 26.45 -22.68
N ARG A 351 44.37 26.35 -23.41
CA ARG A 351 44.27 26.89 -24.79
C ARG A 351 42.91 26.55 -25.43
N ALA A 352 42.26 27.62 -25.88
CA ALA A 352 41.54 27.77 -27.16
C ALA A 352 40.62 26.63 -27.64
N ASN A 353 39.30 26.88 -27.70
CA ASN A 353 38.67 27.36 -28.95
C ASN A 353 37.21 27.79 -28.72
N ARG A 354 36.83 28.93 -29.28
CA ARG A 354 35.46 29.47 -29.35
C ARG A 354 34.84 29.10 -30.73
N PRO A 355 33.54 29.39 -30.96
CA PRO A 355 32.67 28.58 -31.81
C PRO A 355 32.67 29.01 -33.29
N SER A 356 32.34 28.06 -34.18
CA SER A 356 31.85 28.38 -35.51
C SER A 356 30.34 28.22 -35.54
N ALA A 357 29.69 29.27 -36.03
CA ALA A 357 28.29 29.33 -36.35
C ALA A 357 27.97 28.53 -37.63
N SER A 358 26.66 28.32 -37.83
CA SER A 358 25.95 28.52 -39.09
C SER A 358 25.94 27.40 -40.16
N VAL A 359 24.71 26.98 -40.51
CA VAL A 359 24.13 26.95 -41.87
C VAL A 359 23.96 25.61 -42.63
N HIS A 360 22.72 25.41 -43.13
CA HIS A 360 22.16 24.50 -44.17
C HIS A 360 22.28 22.98 -43.90
N HIS A 361 21.26 22.12 -44.07
CA HIS A 361 20.13 22.04 -45.00
C HIS A 361 18.94 21.30 -44.36
#